data_AF-A0A8J7ZJ69-F1
#
_entry.id   AF-A0A8J7ZJ69-F1
#
_cell.length_a   1.000
_cell.length_b   1.000
_cell.length_c   1.000
_cell.angle_alpha   90.00
_cell.angle_beta   90.00
_cell.angle_gamma   90.00
#
_symmetry.space_group_name_H-M   'P 1'
#
loop_
_entity.id
_entity.type
_entity.pdbx_description
1 polymer ?
#
loop_
_entity_poly.entity_id
_entity_poly.type
_entity_poly.pdbx_seq_one_letter_code
_entity_poly.pdbx_strand_id
1 'polypeptide(L)' 'MMTWNSQIFQIRVKETNGGYQAQEVGSTNVGAGESIPDAITDYAERCKRSEG' A
#
# COMPACT_ATOMS: atom_id res chain seq x y z
N MET A 1 -4.98 -21.61 -21.35
CA MET A 1 -4.32 -21.85 -20.06
C MET A 1 -3.94 -20.49 -19.51
N MET A 2 -4.65 -19.97 -18.51
CA MET A 2 -4.34 -18.65 -17.92
C MET A 2 -3.25 -18.84 -16.87
N THR A 3 -2.05 -18.33 -17.13
CA THR A 3 -0.98 -18.22 -16.14
C THR A 3 -1.32 -17.08 -15.19
N TRP A 4 -1.60 -17.41 -13.94
CA TRP A 4 -1.69 -16.43 -12.87
C TRP A 4 -0.27 -16.00 -12.50
N ASN A 5 0.15 -14.82 -12.97
CA ASN A 5 1.38 -14.21 -12.52
C ASN A 5 1.14 -13.65 -11.10
N SER A 6 1.43 -14.47 -10.10
CA SER A 6 1.46 -14.01 -8.71
C SER A 6 2.79 -13.29 -8.46
N GLN A 7 2.75 -11.96 -8.50
CA GLN A 7 3.85 -11.10 -8.04
C GLN A 7 3.72 -10.92 -6.52
N ILE A 8 4.76 -11.32 -5.78
CA ILE A 8 4.94 -10.84 -4.41
C ILE A 8 5.45 -9.41 -4.50
N PHE A 9 4.68 -8.46 -3.98
CA PHE A 9 5.12 -7.07 -3.85
C PHE A 9 5.44 -6.75 -2.39
N GLN A 10 6.36 -5.79 -2.20
CA GLN A 10 6.78 -5.33 -0.87
C GLN A 10 6.22 -3.95 -0.61
N ILE A 11 5.37 -3.83 0.43
CA ILE A 11 4.94 -2.55 0.97
C ILE A 11 5.94 -2.14 2.07
N ARG A 12 6.49 -0.93 1.95
CA ARG A 12 7.30 -0.31 3.02
C ARG A 12 6.38 0.51 3.90
N VAL A 13 6.52 0.33 5.22
CA VAL A 13 5.83 1.13 6.21
C VAL A 13 6.84 1.94 6.99
N LYS A 14 6.59 3.23 7.12
CA LYS A 14 7.40 4.15 7.93
C LYS A 14 6.53 4.84 8.97
N GLU A 15 7.09 5.02 10.15
CA GLU A 15 6.51 5.90 11.16
C GLU A 15 6.74 7.36 10.76
N THR A 16 5.76 8.19 11.05
CA THR A 16 5.74 9.64 10.81
C THR A 16 5.21 10.32 12.07
N ASN A 17 5.29 11.65 12.15
CA ASN A 17 4.79 12.38 13.32
C ASN A 17 3.27 12.16 13.51
N GLY A 18 2.92 11.23 14.40
CA GLY A 18 1.53 10.92 14.77
C GLY A 18 0.89 9.75 14.01
N GLY A 19 1.65 8.94 13.26
CA GLY A 19 1.07 7.78 12.58
C GLY A 19 2.03 7.07 11.63
N TYR A 20 1.47 6.23 10.77
CA TYR A 20 2.20 5.39 9.83
C TYR A 20 1.84 5.72 8.38
N GLN A 21 2.82 5.58 7.49
CA GLN A 21 2.62 5.66 6.04
C GLN A 21 3.06 4.37 5.39
N ALA A 22 2.25 3.85 4.47
CA ALA A 22 2.52 2.64 3.70
C ALA A 22 2.62 2.96 2.20
N GLN A 23 3.66 2.42 1.54
CA GLN A 23 3.93 2.66 0.12
C GLN A 23 4.68 1.47 -0.49
N GLU A 24 4.28 1.03 -1.68
CA GLU A 24 5.06 0.09 -2.48
C GLU A 24 6.23 0.79 -3.19
N VAL A 25 7.34 0.07 -3.35
CA VAL A 25 8.51 0.58 -4.05
C VAL A 25 8.17 0.91 -5.50
N GLY A 26 8.31 2.18 -5.88
CA GLY A 26 8.01 2.66 -7.22
C GLY A 26 6.56 3.12 -7.44
N SER A 27 5.70 2.98 -6.43
CA SER A 27 4.33 3.52 -6.46
C SER A 27 4.30 4.97 -5.99
N THR A 28 3.47 5.81 -6.61
CA THR A 28 3.17 7.17 -6.11
C THR A 28 2.04 7.16 -5.08
N ASN A 29 1.34 6.04 -4.92
CA ASN A 29 0.30 5.89 -3.92
C ASN A 29 0.90 5.73 -2.53
N VAL A 30 0.40 6.51 -1.57
CA VAL A 30 0.78 6.46 -0.17
C VAL A 30 -0.49 6.31 0.66
N GLY A 31 -0.56 5.23 1.43
CA GLY A 31 -1.56 5.04 2.47
C GLY A 31 -1.11 5.63 3.79
N ALA A 32 -2.04 6.09 4.63
CA ALA A 32 -1.74 6.62 5.96
C ALA A 32 -2.73 6.13 7.01
N GLY A 33 -2.30 6.07 8.28
CA GLY A 33 -3.17 5.67 9.39
C GLY A 33 -2.50 5.79 10.76
N GLU A 34 -3.27 5.66 11.83
CA GLU A 34 -2.77 5.71 13.22
C GLU A 34 -1.97 4.45 13.58
N SER A 35 -2.25 3.32 12.93
CA SER A 35 -1.52 2.07 13.06
C SER A 35 -0.98 1.55 11.72
N ILE A 36 -0.02 0.62 11.79
CA ILE A 36 0.53 -0.05 10.60
C ILE A 36 -0.59 -0.72 9.75
N PRO A 37 -1.53 -1.51 10.33
CA PRO A 37 -2.65 -2.06 9.58
C PRO A 37 -3.52 -1.02 8.87
N ASP A 38 -3.78 0.12 9.50
CA ASP A 38 -4.60 1.19 8.92
C ASP A 38 -3.92 1.79 7.69
N ALA A 39 -2.62 2.09 7.80
CA ALA A 39 -1.84 2.62 6.68
C ALA A 39 -1.79 1.65 5.49
N ILE A 40 -1.63 0.34 5.75
CA ILE A 40 -1.64 -0.69 4.71
C ILE A 40 -3.03 -0.80 4.05
N THR A 41 -4.09 -0.73 4.85
CA THR A 41 -5.47 -0.80 4.35
C THR A 41 -5.78 0.41 3.47
N ASP A 42 -5.45 1.62 3.91
CA ASP A 42 -5.64 2.84 3.11
C ASP A 42 -4.83 2.79 1.79
N TYR A 43 -3.59 2.26 1.83
CA TYR A 43 -2.80 2.04 0.61
C TYR A 43 -3.50 1.10 -0.36
N ALA A 44 -3.99 -0.05 0.13
CA ALA A 44 -4.65 -1.06 -0.70
C ALA A 44 -5.93 -0.51 -1.36
N GLU A 45 -6.73 0.27 -0.63
CA GLU A 45 -7.94 0.90 -1.17
C GLU A 45 -7.62 1.99 -2.21
N ARG A 46 -6.52 2.73 -2.03
CA ARG A 46 -6.06 3.71 -3.03
C ARG A 46 -5.61 3.05 -4.32
N CYS A 47 -4.88 1.94 -4.25
CA CYS A 47 -4.47 1.20 -5.44
C CYS A 47 -5.67 0.68 -6.25
N LYS A 48 -6.71 0.18 -5.58
CA LYS A 48 -7.97 -0.21 -6.26
C LYS A 48 -8.63 0.95 -7.01
N ARG A 49 -8.51 2.19 -6.51
CA ARG A 49 -9.09 3.38 -7.17
C ARG A 49 -8.26 3.90 -8.34
N SER A 50 -6.94 3.67 -8.35
CA SER A 50 -6.07 4.10 -9.46
C SER A 50 -6.22 3.24 -10.72
N GLU A 51 -6.78 2.03 -10.59
CA GLU A 51 -7.04 1.11 -11.72
C GLU A 51 -8.44 1.29 -12.35
N GLY A 52 -9.20 2.29 -11.91
CA GLY A 52 -10.55 2.62 -12.39
C GLY A 52 -10.62 3.84 -13.30
#